data_AF-A0A812WY08-F1
#
_entry.id   AF-A0A812WY08-F1
#
_cell.length_a   1.000
_cell.length_b   1.000
_cell.length_c   1.000
_cell.angle_alpha   90.00
_cell.angle_beta   90.00
_cell.angle_gamma   90.00
#
_symmetry.space_group_name_H-M   'P 1'
#
loop_
_entity.id
_entity.type
_entity.pdbx_description
1 polymer ?
#
loop_
_entity_poly.entity_id
_entity_poly.type
_entity_poly.pdbx_seq_one_letter_code
_entity_poly.pdbx_strand_id
1 'polypeptide(L)'
;MPLEADAPLGEDNEPAQVTRIGRLVIVDLAGNERLEAGTEYVAESSSINKSLFFLGKVIEKLAARAGRGTAQASDDGDHVPFRDSKLTRLLSVHLGGNSRTGLLVTLTPAADAVEQSLTTLRFAQKASQVRCVAKPVLISKEQSLIVKQREIIAQLHSQVRSLQEEVQRSTSSLPSRSGEDELVAERQQCAEQLQALVLSSTEHGRSFVSKSREVDTVVTALHRNMDVLQKQKSLVVENMKALYKAVNDVNASLTHAAEVLRKGEGSETASSILAAAGSVPDTSAPWAPAVLELREKLVLLLGAAQSGASEGG
;
A
#
# COMPACT_ATOMS: atom_id res chain seq x y z
N MET A 1 -68.75 -28.86 -0.58
CA MET A 1 -68.27 -30.18 -0.11
C MET A 1 -67.99 -31.00 -1.36
N PRO A 2 -66.85 -31.70 -1.52
CA PRO A 2 -65.88 -32.24 -0.55
C PRO A 2 -64.45 -31.65 -0.77
N LEU A 3 -63.40 -31.86 0.03
CA LEU A 3 -63.10 -32.60 1.25
C LEU A 3 -61.85 -31.92 1.84
N GLU A 4 -61.85 -31.66 3.13
CA GLU A 4 -60.64 -31.31 3.89
C GLU A 4 -59.67 -32.48 3.89
N ALA A 5 -58.37 -32.17 3.84
CA ALA A 5 -57.31 -33.05 4.31
C ALA A 5 -56.28 -32.17 5.03
N ASP A 6 -56.10 -32.49 6.31
CA ASP A 6 -55.19 -31.88 7.27
C ASP A 6 -53.80 -31.55 6.70
N ALA A 7 -53.37 -30.30 6.88
CA ALA A 7 -51.96 -29.93 6.86
C ALA A 7 -51.59 -29.41 8.26
N PRO A 8 -50.48 -29.88 8.85
CA PRO A 8 -50.20 -29.70 10.27
C PRO A 8 -49.97 -28.23 10.61
N LEU A 9 -50.59 -27.80 11.70
CA LEU A 9 -50.23 -26.59 12.44
C LEU A 9 -48.82 -26.78 12.99
N GLY A 10 -47.84 -26.09 12.41
CA GLY A 10 -46.46 -26.12 12.89
C GLY A 10 -45.49 -25.40 11.96
N GLU A 11 -45.38 -24.09 12.16
CA GLU A 11 -44.17 -23.27 12.19
C GLU A 11 -44.45 -21.87 11.63
N ASP A 12 -44.24 -20.88 12.49
CA ASP A 12 -44.35 -19.46 12.20
C ASP A 12 -43.47 -19.09 11.00
N ASN A 13 -44.05 -19.07 9.81
CA ASN A 13 -43.42 -18.44 8.65
C ASN A 13 -43.62 -16.92 8.74
N GLU A 14 -43.14 -16.32 9.83
CA GLU A 14 -42.80 -14.90 9.85
C GLU A 14 -41.82 -14.69 8.69
N PRO A 15 -42.13 -13.85 7.69
CA PRO A 15 -41.23 -13.66 6.57
C PRO A 15 -39.89 -13.22 7.14
N ALA A 16 -38.86 -14.06 6.96
CA ALA A 16 -37.53 -13.83 7.49
C ALA A 16 -37.19 -12.35 7.28
N GLN A 17 -37.05 -11.61 8.38
CA GLN A 17 -37.00 -10.15 8.33
C GLN A 17 -35.65 -9.75 7.72
N VAL A 18 -35.61 -9.61 6.39
CA VAL A 18 -34.40 -9.35 5.62
C VAL A 18 -34.19 -7.85 5.52
N THR A 19 -33.06 -7.37 6.05
CA THR A 19 -32.67 -5.96 5.95
C THR A 19 -31.90 -5.73 4.64
N ARG A 20 -32.27 -4.68 3.89
CA ARG A 20 -31.54 -4.24 2.71
C ARG A 20 -30.44 -3.25 3.12
N ILE A 21 -29.22 -3.45 2.61
CA ILE A 21 -28.12 -2.50 2.79
C ILE A 21 -27.75 -1.89 1.44
N GLY A 22 -27.67 -0.56 1.42
CA GLY A 22 -27.06 0.22 0.35
C GLY A 22 -25.73 0.82 0.80
N ARG A 23 -24.80 1.01 -0.14
CA ARG A 23 -23.57 1.78 0.08
C ARG A 23 -23.47 2.83 -1.02
N LEU A 24 -23.42 4.10 -0.63
CA LEU A 24 -23.07 5.21 -1.52
C LEU A 24 -21.58 5.52 -1.35
N VAL A 25 -20.86 5.57 -2.46
CA VAL A 25 -19.45 5.95 -2.49
C VAL A 25 -19.29 7.07 -3.49
N ILE A 26 -18.77 8.20 -3.04
CA ILE A 26 -18.40 9.34 -3.88
C ILE A 26 -16.88 9.40 -3.89
N VAL A 27 -16.29 9.47 -5.07
CA VAL A 27 -14.83 9.44 -5.26
C VAL A 27 -14.45 10.69 -6.04
N ASP A 28 -13.56 11.49 -5.46
CA ASP A 28 -12.90 12.58 -6.16
C ASP A 28 -11.51 12.10 -6.59
N LEU A 29 -11.19 12.26 -7.87
CA LEU A 29 -9.95 11.76 -8.46
C LEU A 29 -9.01 12.93 -8.71
N ALA A 30 -7.72 12.68 -8.52
CA ALA A 30 -6.68 13.63 -8.92
C ALA A 30 -6.73 13.90 -10.43
N GLY A 31 -6.11 15.01 -10.83
CA GLY A 31 -5.94 15.38 -12.23
C GLY A 31 -5.18 14.31 -13.04
N ASN A 32 -5.53 14.19 -14.32
CA ASN A 32 -4.91 13.27 -15.29
C ASN A 32 -3.77 13.95 -16.10
N GLU A 33 -3.39 15.17 -15.74
CA GLU A 33 -2.35 15.91 -16.41
C GLU A 33 -0.97 15.27 -16.18
N ARG A 34 -0.17 15.24 -17.26
CA ARG A 34 1.24 14.92 -17.18
C ARG A 34 1.99 16.20 -16.84
N LEU A 35 2.71 16.19 -15.72
CA LEU A 35 3.69 17.24 -15.45
C LEU A 35 4.88 17.08 -16.39
N GLU A 36 5.31 18.20 -16.97
CA GLU A 36 6.54 18.32 -17.75
C GLU A 36 7.75 17.87 -16.92
N ALA A 37 8.68 17.14 -17.54
CA ALA A 37 9.85 16.61 -16.87
C ALA A 37 10.81 17.75 -16.47
N GLY A 38 11.05 17.96 -15.17
CA GLY A 38 12.07 18.92 -14.70
C GLY A 38 11.94 19.46 -13.28
N THR A 39 10.82 19.26 -12.59
CA THR A 39 10.61 19.79 -11.22
C THR A 39 10.74 18.69 -10.15
N GLU A 40 11.23 19.01 -8.95
CA GLU A 40 11.37 18.06 -7.81
C GLU A 40 10.07 17.31 -7.44
N TYR A 41 8.91 17.78 -7.91
CA TYR A 41 7.59 17.14 -7.81
C TYR A 41 7.42 15.84 -8.62
N VAL A 42 8.41 15.40 -9.40
CA VAL A 42 8.32 14.19 -10.25
C VAL A 42 8.09 12.91 -9.43
N ALA A 43 8.63 12.80 -8.22
CA ALA A 43 8.48 11.59 -7.39
C ALA A 43 7.06 11.43 -6.81
N GLU A 44 6.46 12.51 -6.31
CA GLU A 44 5.08 12.50 -5.80
C GLU A 44 4.08 12.34 -6.93
N SER A 45 4.28 13.08 -8.03
CA SER A 45 3.42 13.06 -9.21
C SER A 45 3.47 11.73 -9.97
N SER A 46 4.58 10.99 -9.88
CA SER A 46 4.69 9.62 -10.41
C SER A 46 3.73 8.66 -9.70
N SER A 47 3.53 8.81 -8.38
CA SER A 47 2.65 7.95 -7.60
C SER A 47 1.16 8.26 -7.80
N ILE A 48 0.79 9.54 -7.96
CA ILE A 48 -0.56 9.99 -8.30
C ILE A 48 -0.96 9.46 -9.68
N ASN A 49 -0.11 9.70 -10.68
CA ASN A 49 -0.33 9.26 -12.06
C ASN A 49 -0.35 7.73 -12.19
N LYS A 50 0.40 7.01 -11.35
CA LYS A 50 0.37 5.54 -11.33
C LYS A 50 -1.03 4.99 -11.05
N SER A 51 -1.76 5.59 -10.10
CA SER A 51 -3.10 5.11 -9.73
C SER A 51 -4.13 5.31 -10.84
N LEU A 52 -4.10 6.46 -11.51
CA LEU A 52 -4.98 6.78 -12.64
C LEU A 52 -4.61 5.99 -13.89
N PHE A 53 -3.32 5.74 -14.13
CA PHE A 53 -2.85 4.88 -15.20
C PHE A 53 -3.42 3.45 -15.07
N PHE A 54 -3.31 2.85 -13.88
CA PHE A 54 -3.87 1.51 -13.64
C PHE A 54 -5.39 1.50 -13.67
N LEU A 55 -6.06 2.58 -13.24
CA LEU A 55 -7.50 2.73 -13.41
C LEU A 55 -7.88 2.70 -14.90
N GLY A 56 -7.15 3.42 -15.75
CA GLY A 56 -7.31 3.37 -17.21
C GLY A 56 -7.12 1.96 -17.78
N LYS A 57 -6.10 1.22 -17.33
CA LYS A 57 -5.85 -0.16 -17.76
C LYS A 57 -6.94 -1.13 -17.34
N VAL A 58 -7.46 -0.99 -16.13
CA VAL A 58 -8.60 -1.78 -15.63
C VAL A 58 -9.84 -1.52 -16.49
N ILE A 59 -10.19 -0.26 -16.74
CA ILE A 59 -11.35 0.11 -17.56
C ILE A 59 -11.21 -0.40 -18.99
N GLU A 60 -10.02 -0.26 -19.59
CA GLU A 60 -9.74 -0.76 -20.94
C GLU A 60 -9.95 -2.28 -21.05
N LYS A 61 -9.45 -3.07 -20.09
CA LYS A 61 -9.67 -4.52 -20.07
C LYS A 61 -11.15 -4.89 -19.85
N LEU A 62 -11.83 -4.21 -18.93
CA LEU A 62 -13.25 -4.47 -18.64
C LEU A 62 -14.16 -4.13 -19.83
N ALA A 63 -13.90 -3.01 -20.50
CA ALA A 63 -14.61 -2.61 -21.71
C ALA A 63 -14.41 -3.63 -22.84
N ALA A 64 -13.16 -4.08 -23.05
CA ALA A 64 -12.85 -5.10 -24.05
C ALA A 64 -13.55 -6.45 -23.76
N ARG A 65 -13.71 -6.80 -22.48
CA ARG A 65 -14.43 -8.01 -22.06
C ARG A 65 -15.93 -7.92 -22.34
N ALA A 66 -16.54 -6.75 -22.12
CA ALA A 66 -17.96 -6.54 -22.38
C ALA A 66 -18.34 -6.75 -23.86
N GLY A 67 -17.44 -6.46 -24.79
CA GLY A 67 -17.66 -6.62 -26.23
C GLY A 67 -17.52 -8.05 -26.77
N ARG A 68 -16.96 -9.01 -26.01
CA ARG A 68 -16.63 -10.36 -26.51
C ARG A 68 -17.71 -11.42 -26.27
N GLY A 69 -18.79 -11.10 -25.57
CA GLY A 69 -19.82 -12.08 -25.20
C GLY A 69 -19.31 -13.17 -24.25
N THR A 70 -20.23 -13.93 -23.65
CA THR A 70 -19.93 -14.92 -22.59
C THR A 70 -19.25 -16.20 -23.10
N ALA A 71 -19.07 -16.38 -24.40
CA ALA A 71 -18.66 -17.64 -25.02
C ALA A 71 -17.14 -17.84 -25.17
N GLN A 72 -16.33 -16.80 -24.90
CA GLN A 72 -14.89 -16.83 -25.21
C GLN A 72 -14.03 -16.26 -24.08
N ALA A 73 -14.44 -16.47 -22.83
CA ALA A 73 -13.60 -16.26 -21.65
C ALA A 73 -12.67 -17.48 -21.46
N SER A 74 -11.77 -17.70 -22.41
CA SER A 74 -10.69 -18.68 -22.27
C SER A 74 -9.60 -18.14 -21.34
N ASP A 75 -9.13 -19.03 -20.49
CA ASP A 75 -8.49 -18.85 -19.18
C ASP A 75 -7.13 -18.10 -19.14
N ASP A 76 -6.51 -17.77 -20.28
CA ASP A 76 -5.07 -17.43 -20.28
C ASP A 76 -4.74 -15.93 -20.53
N GLY A 77 -5.75 -15.04 -20.59
CA GLY A 77 -5.53 -13.60 -20.86
C GLY A 77 -6.46 -12.61 -20.14
N ASP A 78 -7.38 -13.11 -19.33
CA ASP A 78 -8.56 -12.37 -18.81
C ASP A 78 -8.32 -11.67 -17.44
N HIS A 79 -7.06 -11.65 -16.96
CA HIS A 79 -6.75 -11.01 -15.68
C HIS A 79 -6.90 -9.48 -15.75
N VAL A 80 -7.85 -8.93 -15.00
CA VAL A 80 -7.99 -7.48 -14.80
C VAL A 80 -7.07 -7.02 -13.66
N PRO A 81 -6.14 -6.07 -13.89
CA PRO A 81 -5.08 -5.71 -12.95
C PRO A 81 -5.57 -4.83 -11.77
N PHE A 82 -6.64 -5.24 -11.10
CA PHE A 82 -7.14 -4.50 -9.93
C PHE A 82 -6.10 -4.39 -8.82
N ARG A 83 -5.17 -5.34 -8.75
CA ARG A 83 -4.13 -5.39 -7.72
C ARG A 83 -2.99 -4.41 -7.94
N ASP A 84 -2.86 -3.79 -9.11
CA ASP A 84 -1.65 -3.02 -9.43
C ASP A 84 -1.62 -1.63 -8.77
N SER A 85 -2.78 -1.13 -8.31
CA SER A 85 -2.87 0.08 -7.50
C SER A 85 -3.83 -0.09 -6.31
N LYS A 86 -3.61 0.68 -5.23
CA LYS A 86 -4.54 0.71 -4.08
C LYS A 86 -5.93 1.21 -4.50
N LEU A 87 -5.98 2.23 -5.37
CA LEU A 87 -7.22 2.81 -5.89
C LEU A 87 -8.05 1.75 -6.62
N THR A 88 -7.46 1.02 -7.56
CA THR A 88 -8.16 -0.04 -8.31
C THR A 88 -8.62 -1.18 -7.41
N ARG A 89 -7.91 -1.50 -6.32
CA ARG A 89 -8.38 -2.49 -5.34
C ARG A 89 -9.65 -2.02 -4.62
N LEU A 90 -9.67 -0.76 -4.17
CA LEU A 90 -10.83 -0.15 -3.51
C LEU A 90 -12.05 -0.05 -4.45
N LEU A 91 -11.80 0.22 -5.73
CA LEU A 91 -12.84 0.36 -6.75
C LEU A 91 -13.26 -0.96 -7.41
N SER A 92 -12.64 -2.09 -7.08
CA SER A 92 -12.89 -3.39 -7.74
C SER A 92 -14.35 -3.82 -7.76
N VAL A 93 -15.09 -3.60 -6.66
CA VAL A 93 -16.53 -3.89 -6.58
C VAL A 93 -17.36 -2.92 -7.43
N HIS A 94 -16.86 -1.71 -7.63
CA HIS A 94 -17.53 -0.60 -8.32
C HIS A 94 -17.27 -0.60 -9.83
N LEU A 95 -16.30 -1.38 -10.33
CA LEU A 95 -15.94 -1.46 -11.74
C LEU A 95 -16.17 -2.89 -12.25
N GLY A 96 -17.28 -3.13 -12.93
CA GLY A 96 -17.65 -4.45 -13.44
C GLY A 96 -18.24 -5.41 -12.40
N GLY A 97 -18.46 -4.94 -11.16
CA GLY A 97 -18.99 -5.71 -10.05
C GLY A 97 -20.42 -5.39 -9.67
N ASN A 98 -20.77 -5.68 -8.41
CA ASN A 98 -22.08 -5.38 -7.82
C ASN A 98 -22.16 -3.92 -7.38
N SER A 99 -22.36 -3.01 -8.33
CA SER A 99 -22.56 -1.58 -8.05
C SER A 99 -23.32 -0.89 -9.17
N ARG A 100 -23.98 0.22 -8.83
CA ARG A 100 -24.46 1.19 -9.82
C ARG A 100 -23.44 2.32 -9.87
N THR A 101 -22.68 2.37 -10.95
CA THR A 101 -21.52 3.26 -11.06
C THR A 101 -21.79 4.30 -12.14
N GLY A 102 -21.64 5.57 -11.78
CA GLY A 102 -21.63 6.70 -12.71
C GLY A 102 -20.25 7.35 -12.72
N LEU A 103 -19.85 7.88 -13.87
CA LEU A 103 -18.63 8.66 -14.03
C LEU A 103 -19.03 10.09 -14.43
N LEU A 104 -18.65 11.06 -13.61
CA LEU A 104 -18.74 12.47 -13.96
C LEU A 104 -17.38 12.91 -14.49
N VAL A 105 -17.38 13.56 -15.65
CA VAL A 105 -16.16 14.02 -16.31
C VAL A 105 -16.20 15.53 -16.40
N THR A 106 -15.15 16.19 -15.91
CA THR A 106 -14.97 17.64 -15.97
C THR A 106 -13.98 17.97 -17.09
N LEU A 107 -14.32 18.98 -17.89
CA LEU A 107 -13.51 19.43 -19.03
C LEU A 107 -13.33 20.93 -18.96
N THR A 108 -12.17 21.41 -19.41
CA THR A 108 -11.87 22.84 -19.49
C THR A 108 -12.10 23.33 -20.92
N PRO A 109 -12.97 24.33 -21.15
CA PRO A 109 -13.27 24.85 -22.50
C PRO A 109 -12.19 25.84 -22.96
N ALA A 110 -10.94 25.40 -23.05
CA ALA A 110 -9.80 26.22 -23.46
C ALA A 110 -8.97 25.51 -24.54
N ALA A 111 -8.37 26.28 -25.45
CA ALA A 111 -7.67 25.75 -26.62
C ALA A 111 -6.41 24.95 -26.26
N ASP A 112 -5.71 25.37 -25.21
CA ASP A 112 -4.57 24.69 -24.60
C ASP A 112 -4.96 23.35 -23.93
N ALA A 113 -6.20 23.23 -23.47
CA ALA A 113 -6.72 22.05 -22.81
C ALA A 113 -7.38 21.00 -23.74
N VAL A 114 -7.37 21.22 -25.07
CA VAL A 114 -8.05 20.35 -26.04
C VAL A 114 -7.52 18.91 -26.01
N GLU A 115 -6.21 18.71 -26.03
CA GLU A 115 -5.58 17.37 -26.04
C GLU A 115 -5.88 16.59 -24.74
N GLN A 116 -5.82 17.28 -23.60
CA GLN A 116 -6.21 16.72 -22.30
C GLN A 116 -7.69 16.34 -22.29
N SER A 117 -8.56 17.23 -22.77
CA SER A 117 -10.00 17.01 -22.83
C SER A 117 -10.37 15.83 -23.73
N LEU A 118 -9.72 15.68 -24.88
CA LEU A 118 -9.89 14.52 -25.77
C LEU A 118 -9.47 13.22 -25.10
N THR A 119 -8.38 13.23 -24.34
CA THR A 119 -7.92 12.05 -23.59
C THR A 119 -8.95 11.64 -22.54
N THR A 120 -9.49 12.61 -21.80
CA THR A 120 -10.52 12.39 -20.78
C THR A 120 -11.84 11.89 -21.40
N LEU A 121 -12.26 12.43 -22.54
CA LEU A 121 -13.43 11.95 -23.29
C LEU A 121 -13.27 10.51 -23.79
N ARG A 122 -12.09 10.15 -24.32
CA ARG A 122 -11.79 8.77 -24.73
C ARG A 122 -11.83 7.80 -23.56
N PHE A 123 -11.31 8.22 -22.40
CA PHE A 123 -11.44 7.45 -21.16
C PHE A 123 -12.91 7.25 -20.77
N ALA A 124 -13.72 8.31 -20.81
CA ALA A 124 -15.15 8.26 -20.50
C ALA A 124 -15.90 7.31 -21.44
N GLN A 125 -15.60 7.36 -22.74
CA GLN A 125 -16.16 6.46 -23.74
C GLN A 125 -15.86 5.00 -23.40
N LYS A 126 -14.61 4.66 -23.05
CA LYS A 126 -14.25 3.29 -22.62
C LYS A 126 -14.96 2.91 -21.31
N ALA A 127 -15.01 3.82 -20.34
CA ALA A 127 -15.68 3.60 -19.06
C ALA A 127 -17.18 3.29 -19.24
N SER A 128 -17.85 3.95 -20.19
CA SER A 128 -19.27 3.71 -20.49
C SER A 128 -19.58 2.28 -20.99
N GLN A 129 -18.57 1.57 -21.51
CA GLN A 129 -18.71 0.19 -22.00
C GLN A 129 -18.53 -0.85 -20.89
N VAL A 130 -18.06 -0.44 -19.70
CA VAL A 130 -17.90 -1.34 -18.56
C VAL A 130 -19.27 -1.74 -18.03
N ARG A 131 -19.57 -3.05 -18.03
CA ARG A 131 -20.86 -3.56 -17.58
C ARG A 131 -20.84 -3.88 -16.08
N CYS A 132 -21.57 -3.09 -15.29
CA CYS A 132 -21.83 -3.40 -13.87
C CYS A 132 -23.21 -4.07 -13.71
N VAL A 133 -23.30 -5.04 -12.79
CA VAL A 133 -24.57 -5.76 -12.52
C VAL A 133 -24.90 -5.60 -11.04
N ALA A 134 -25.73 -4.60 -10.74
CA ALA A 134 -26.18 -4.31 -9.38
C ALA A 134 -27.25 -5.32 -8.94
N LYS A 135 -27.03 -5.95 -7.79
CA LYS A 135 -27.94 -6.86 -7.10
C LYS A 135 -28.12 -6.35 -5.66
N PRO A 136 -29.36 -6.36 -5.14
CA PRO A 136 -29.62 -5.92 -3.77
C PRO A 136 -28.84 -6.77 -2.77
N VAL A 137 -28.16 -6.11 -1.83
CA VAL A 137 -27.48 -6.79 -0.72
C VAL A 137 -28.49 -6.98 0.41
N LEU A 138 -28.76 -8.25 0.68
CA LEU A 138 -29.70 -8.71 1.69
C LEU A 138 -28.88 -9.30 2.84
N ILE A 139 -29.19 -8.89 4.08
CA ILE A 139 -28.56 -9.45 5.28
C ILE A 139 -29.64 -10.04 6.20
N SER A 140 -29.27 -11.13 6.87
CA SER A 140 -30.14 -11.75 7.87
C SER A 140 -30.30 -10.85 9.11
N LYS A 141 -31.32 -11.14 9.93
CA LYS A 141 -31.55 -10.44 11.20
C LYS A 141 -30.31 -10.50 12.11
N GLU A 142 -29.66 -11.65 12.21
CA GLU A 142 -28.42 -11.86 12.98
C GLU A 142 -27.26 -11.00 12.44
N GLN A 143 -27.05 -10.97 11.12
CA GLN A 143 -26.04 -10.12 10.50
C GLN A 143 -26.36 -8.63 10.69
N SER A 144 -27.64 -8.25 10.66
CA SER A 144 -28.07 -6.88 10.94
C SER A 144 -27.76 -6.48 12.38
N LEU A 145 -27.96 -7.38 13.34
CA LEU A 145 -27.60 -7.18 14.74
C LEU A 145 -26.09 -7.02 14.89
N ILE A 146 -25.29 -7.85 14.22
CA ILE A 146 -23.81 -7.75 14.25
C ILE A 146 -23.34 -6.40 13.70
N VAL A 147 -23.91 -5.91 12.59
CA VAL A 147 -23.56 -4.60 12.03
C VAL A 147 -23.90 -3.47 13.01
N LYS A 148 -25.10 -3.49 13.59
CA LYS A 148 -25.53 -2.50 14.59
C LYS A 148 -24.65 -2.55 15.85
N GLN A 149 -24.32 -3.73 16.33
CA GLN A 149 -23.44 -3.92 17.49
C GLN A 149 -22.04 -3.37 17.21
N ARG A 150 -21.48 -3.60 16.02
CA ARG A 150 -20.18 -3.03 15.63
C ARG A 150 -20.20 -1.51 15.60
N GLU A 151 -21.28 -0.92 15.12
CA GLU A 151 -21.47 0.54 15.11
C GLU A 151 -21.53 1.11 16.54
N ILE A 152 -22.31 0.48 17.43
CA ILE A 152 -22.38 0.85 18.85
C ILE A 152 -21.02 0.73 19.53
N ILE A 153 -20.30 -0.38 19.30
CA ILE A 153 -18.94 -0.58 19.84
C ILE A 153 -17.99 0.52 19.35
N ALA A 154 -18.05 0.89 18.07
CA ALA A 154 -17.21 1.95 17.52
C ALA A 154 -17.52 3.32 18.14
N GLN A 155 -18.81 3.63 18.35
CA GLN A 155 -19.25 4.85 19.04
C GLN A 155 -18.78 4.88 20.49
N LEU A 156 -18.96 3.79 21.24
CA LEU A 156 -18.49 3.66 22.62
C LEU A 156 -16.98 3.81 22.71
N HIS A 157 -16.20 3.17 21.82
CA HIS A 157 -14.76 3.35 21.78
C HIS A 157 -14.35 4.80 21.49
N SER A 158 -15.11 5.53 20.66
CA SER A 158 -14.85 6.94 20.42
C SER A 158 -15.15 7.80 21.65
N GLN A 159 -16.24 7.52 22.37
CA GLN A 159 -16.61 8.22 23.60
C GLN A 159 -15.60 7.95 24.72
N VAL A 160 -15.14 6.70 24.87
CA VAL A 160 -14.10 6.35 25.83
C VAL A 160 -12.82 7.13 25.52
N ARG A 161 -12.40 7.21 24.25
CA ARG A 161 -11.23 8.02 23.87
C ARG A 161 -11.42 9.50 24.20
N SER A 162 -12.56 10.10 23.86
CA SER A 162 -12.79 11.53 24.15
C SER A 162 -12.82 11.81 25.65
N LEU A 163 -13.44 10.93 26.45
CA LEU A 163 -13.48 11.05 27.91
C LEU A 163 -12.10 10.85 28.51
N GLN A 164 -11.30 9.91 27.99
CA GLN A 164 -9.91 9.73 28.41
C GLN A 164 -9.06 10.98 28.13
N GLU A 165 -9.21 11.59 26.96
CA GLU A 165 -8.54 12.85 26.61
C GLU A 165 -9.00 14.03 27.49
N GLU A 166 -10.26 14.05 27.91
CA GLU A 166 -10.82 15.08 28.79
C GLU A 166 -10.37 14.90 30.25
N VAL A 167 -10.31 13.66 30.74
CA VAL A 167 -9.71 13.31 32.03
C VAL A 167 -8.23 13.67 32.04
N GLN A 168 -7.47 13.36 30.98
CA GLN A 168 -6.06 13.68 30.86
C GLN A 168 -5.80 15.19 30.83
N ARG A 169 -6.66 15.96 30.17
CA ARG A 169 -6.63 17.43 30.22
C ARG A 169 -6.92 17.95 31.63
N SER A 170 -7.88 17.37 32.32
CA SER A 170 -8.26 17.78 33.69
C SER A 170 -7.17 17.44 34.70
N THR A 171 -6.52 16.27 34.61
CA THR A 171 -5.41 15.86 35.48
C THR A 171 -4.12 16.66 35.23
N SER A 172 -3.89 17.16 34.01
CA SER A 172 -2.77 18.06 33.73
C SER A 172 -2.90 19.47 34.34
N SER A 173 -4.07 19.83 34.88
CA SER A 173 -4.37 21.15 35.44
C SER A 173 -4.31 21.23 36.98
N LEU A 174 -3.98 20.15 37.68
CA LEU A 174 -3.83 20.11 39.14
C LEU A 174 -2.37 19.88 39.54
N PRO A 175 -1.76 20.72 40.40
CA PRO A 175 -0.45 20.43 40.93
C PRO A 175 -0.55 19.29 41.96
N SER A 176 0.33 18.31 41.78
CA SER A 176 0.64 17.15 42.61
C SER A 176 0.02 17.14 44.01
N ARG A 177 -1.01 16.31 44.22
CA ARG A 177 -1.36 15.83 45.57
C ARG A 177 -0.80 14.42 45.73
N SER A 178 0.21 14.32 46.57
CA SER A 178 0.98 13.15 46.97
C SER A 178 0.14 12.11 47.74
N GLY A 179 -0.88 11.56 47.08
CA GLY A 179 -1.73 10.49 47.63
C GLY A 179 -2.43 9.63 46.56
N GLU A 180 -2.26 9.93 45.28
CA GLU A 180 -2.86 9.14 44.19
C GLU A 180 -2.13 7.82 43.95
N ASP A 181 -0.81 7.76 44.17
CA ASP A 181 -0.03 6.52 43.97
C ASP A 181 -0.44 5.41 44.95
N GLU A 182 -0.83 5.76 46.17
CA GLU A 182 -1.25 4.80 47.20
C GLU A 182 -2.65 4.24 46.90
N LEU A 183 -3.59 5.10 46.47
CA LEU A 183 -4.94 4.69 46.06
C LEU A 183 -4.96 3.94 44.73
N VAL A 184 -4.05 4.26 43.80
CA VAL A 184 -3.86 3.52 42.54
C VAL A 184 -3.24 2.15 42.83
N ALA A 185 -2.28 2.05 43.74
CA ALA A 185 -1.71 0.77 44.17
C ALA A 185 -2.76 -0.13 44.85
N GLU A 186 -3.59 0.43 45.75
CA GLU A 186 -4.68 -0.32 46.39
C GLU A 186 -5.76 -0.77 45.39
N ARG A 187 -6.13 0.07 44.42
CA ARG A 187 -7.07 -0.32 43.34
C ARG A 187 -6.49 -1.38 42.42
N GLN A 188 -5.19 -1.30 42.11
CA GLN A 188 -4.50 -2.30 41.31
C GLN A 188 -4.46 -3.65 42.05
N GLN A 189 -4.14 -3.63 43.34
CA GLN A 189 -4.10 -4.82 44.19
C GLN A 189 -5.50 -5.44 44.37
N CYS A 190 -6.54 -4.62 44.51
CA CYS A 190 -7.94 -5.08 44.57
C CYS A 190 -8.41 -5.69 43.23
N ALA A 191 -8.00 -5.11 42.10
CA ALA A 191 -8.30 -5.64 40.76
C ALA A 191 -7.59 -6.98 40.49
N GLU A 192 -6.34 -7.13 40.93
CA GLU A 192 -5.59 -8.39 40.85
C GLU A 192 -6.20 -9.48 41.74
N GLN A 193 -6.65 -9.13 42.95
CA GLN A 193 -7.34 -10.05 43.84
C GLN A 193 -8.69 -10.50 43.27
N LEU A 194 -9.48 -9.60 42.66
CA LEU A 194 -10.73 -9.94 41.99
C LEU A 194 -10.50 -10.83 40.76
N GLN A 195 -9.45 -10.57 39.96
CA GLN A 195 -9.07 -11.47 38.86
C GLN A 195 -8.70 -12.86 39.36
N ALA A 196 -7.91 -12.97 40.43
CA ALA A 196 -7.54 -14.26 41.02
C ALA A 196 -8.75 -15.06 41.56
N LEU A 197 -9.75 -14.37 42.12
CA LEU A 197 -11.00 -14.96 42.60
C LEU A 197 -11.91 -15.43 41.45
N VAL A 198 -12.01 -14.67 40.35
CA VAL A 198 -12.76 -15.08 39.15
C VAL A 198 -12.12 -16.29 38.46
N LEU A 199 -10.79 -16.40 38.51
CA LEU A 199 -10.00 -17.49 37.96
C LEU A 199 -10.15 -18.83 38.70
N SER A 200 -10.60 -18.83 39.96
CA SER A 200 -10.76 -20.06 40.76
C SER A 200 -12.14 -20.72 40.61
N SER A 201 -13.16 -20.00 40.12
CA SER A 201 -14.55 -20.46 40.12
C SER A 201 -15.05 -21.17 38.86
N THR A 202 -14.32 -21.15 37.72
CA THR A 202 -14.83 -21.79 36.49
C THR A 202 -13.76 -22.52 35.66
N GLU A 203 -14.04 -23.76 35.25
CA GLU A 203 -13.18 -24.55 34.35
C GLU A 203 -12.90 -23.86 33.00
N HIS A 204 -13.83 -23.02 32.55
CA HIS A 204 -13.70 -22.21 31.34
C HIS A 204 -12.60 -21.13 31.46
N GLY A 205 -12.33 -20.61 32.66
CA GLY A 205 -11.24 -19.66 32.90
C GLY A 205 -9.85 -20.27 32.70
N ARG A 206 -9.64 -21.53 33.10
CA ARG A 206 -8.36 -22.24 32.91
C ARG A 206 -8.03 -22.47 31.43
N SER A 207 -9.02 -22.82 30.61
CA SER A 207 -8.87 -22.98 29.16
C SER A 207 -8.54 -21.66 28.45
N PHE A 208 -9.20 -20.57 28.86
CA PHE A 208 -8.95 -19.24 28.31
C PHE A 208 -7.53 -18.73 28.63
N VAL A 209 -7.02 -18.96 29.85
CA VAL A 209 -5.66 -18.59 30.24
C VAL A 209 -4.60 -19.35 29.45
N SER A 210 -4.80 -20.65 29.15
CA SER A 210 -3.88 -21.42 28.31
C SER A 210 -3.81 -20.83 26.90
N LYS A 211 -4.96 -20.53 26.29
CA LYS A 211 -5.03 -19.91 24.95
C LYS A 211 -4.46 -18.49 24.95
N SER A 212 -4.68 -17.71 26.01
CA SER A 212 -4.09 -16.37 26.14
C SER A 212 -2.55 -16.43 26.23
N ARG A 213 -1.99 -17.40 26.97
CA ARG A 213 -0.54 -17.62 27.02
C ARG A 213 0.02 -18.09 25.68
N GLU A 214 -0.70 -18.92 24.94
CA GLU A 214 -0.32 -19.30 23.56
C GLU A 214 -0.31 -18.08 22.64
N VAL A 215 -1.31 -17.20 22.74
CA VAL A 215 -1.34 -15.94 21.98
C VAL A 215 -0.18 -15.04 22.37
N ASP A 216 0.12 -14.87 23.66
CA ASP A 216 1.23 -14.02 24.13
C ASP A 216 2.59 -14.54 23.65
N THR A 217 2.79 -15.87 23.63
CA THR A 217 4.04 -16.46 23.10
C THR A 217 4.18 -16.23 21.58
N VAL A 218 3.10 -16.38 20.81
CA VAL A 218 3.06 -16.08 19.37
C VAL A 218 3.31 -14.59 19.11
N VAL A 219 2.67 -13.71 19.87
CA VAL A 219 2.85 -12.26 19.76
C VAL A 219 4.29 -11.87 20.07
N THR A 220 4.90 -12.45 21.12
CA THR A 220 6.30 -12.17 21.45
C THR A 220 7.25 -12.70 20.38
N ALA A 221 6.98 -13.87 19.80
CA ALA A 221 7.76 -14.42 18.69
C ALA A 221 7.66 -13.55 17.43
N LEU A 222 6.46 -13.03 17.12
CA LEU A 222 6.25 -12.11 16.00
C LEU A 222 7.01 -10.79 16.18
N HIS A 223 6.99 -10.21 17.39
CA HIS A 223 7.77 -9.00 17.66
C HIS A 223 9.28 -9.23 17.48
N ARG A 224 9.82 -10.35 17.99
CA ARG A 224 11.24 -10.71 17.76
C ARG A 224 11.57 -10.89 16.28
N ASN A 225 10.69 -11.55 15.52
CA ASN A 225 10.88 -11.73 14.08
C ASN A 225 10.82 -10.39 13.34
N MET A 226 9.93 -9.48 13.75
CA MET A 226 9.84 -8.14 13.20
C MET A 226 11.13 -7.34 13.45
N ASP A 227 11.71 -7.43 14.65
CA ASP A 227 12.97 -6.76 14.99
C ASP A 227 14.14 -7.27 14.14
N VAL A 228 14.21 -8.59 13.94
CA VAL A 228 15.24 -9.20 13.07
C VAL A 228 15.07 -8.73 11.62
N LEU A 229 13.85 -8.73 11.09
CA LEU A 229 13.55 -8.26 9.74
C LEU A 229 13.84 -6.77 9.57
N GLN A 230 13.56 -5.95 10.57
CA GLN A 230 13.90 -4.52 10.56
C GLN A 230 15.41 -4.31 10.52
N LYS A 231 16.19 -5.07 11.30
CA LYS A 231 17.66 -5.03 11.26
C LYS A 231 18.24 -5.51 9.92
N GLN A 232 17.69 -6.57 9.35
CA GLN A 232 18.09 -7.03 8.02
C GLN A 232 17.76 -5.97 6.95
N LYS A 233 16.58 -5.36 7.01
CA LYS A 233 16.18 -4.29 6.11
C LYS A 233 17.12 -3.08 6.23
N SER A 234 17.47 -2.64 7.44
CA SER A 234 18.37 -1.49 7.61
C SER A 234 19.75 -1.76 7.00
N LEU A 235 20.29 -2.97 7.21
CA LEU A 235 21.58 -3.38 6.65
C LEU A 235 21.56 -3.39 5.11
N VAL A 236 20.50 -3.93 4.50
CA VAL A 236 20.36 -3.94 3.02
C VAL A 236 20.25 -2.52 2.47
N VAL A 237 19.49 -1.65 3.13
CA VAL A 237 19.36 -0.24 2.71
C VAL A 237 20.69 0.50 2.80
N GLU A 238 21.46 0.28 3.86
CA GLU A 238 22.78 0.88 4.03
C GLU A 238 23.77 0.39 2.97
N ASN A 239 23.81 -0.93 2.70
CA ASN A 239 24.61 -1.50 1.63
C ASN A 239 24.23 -0.94 0.25
N MET A 240 22.93 -0.74 -0.01
CA MET A 240 22.47 -0.20 -1.28
C MET A 240 22.85 1.28 -1.45
N LYS A 241 22.82 2.07 -0.37
CA LYS A 241 23.32 3.46 -0.38
C LYS A 241 24.83 3.51 -0.64
N ALA A 242 25.60 2.63 0.00
CA ALA A 242 27.05 2.56 -0.19
C ALA A 242 27.41 2.16 -1.63
N LEU A 243 26.72 1.18 -2.21
CA LEU A 243 26.87 0.79 -3.61
C LEU A 243 26.55 1.96 -4.56
N TYR A 244 25.43 2.66 -4.34
CA TYR A 244 25.04 3.80 -5.18
C TYR A 244 26.10 4.91 -5.15
N LYS A 245 26.65 5.21 -3.97
CA LYS A 245 27.75 6.18 -3.82
C LYS A 245 28.99 5.73 -4.60
N ALA A 246 29.41 4.47 -4.44
CA ALA A 246 30.59 3.94 -5.12
C ALA A 246 30.45 3.98 -6.67
N VAL A 247 29.27 3.63 -7.20
CA VAL A 247 29.00 3.72 -8.64
C VAL A 247 29.01 5.18 -9.12
N ASN A 248 28.46 6.11 -8.35
CA ASN A 248 28.50 7.52 -8.71
C ASN A 248 29.90 8.11 -8.67
N ASP A 249 30.75 7.71 -7.73
CA ASP A 249 32.14 8.13 -7.67
C ASP A 249 32.92 7.65 -8.91
N VAL A 250 32.67 6.41 -9.36
CA VAL A 250 33.22 5.89 -10.63
C VAL A 250 32.72 6.70 -11.82
N ASN A 251 31.42 7.02 -11.86
CA ASN A 251 30.82 7.79 -12.95
C ASN A 251 31.34 9.24 -13.02
N ALA A 252 31.50 9.91 -11.87
CA ALA A 252 32.07 11.25 -11.80
C ALA A 252 33.52 11.26 -12.34
N SER A 253 34.28 10.22 -12.00
CA SER A 253 35.67 10.06 -12.43
C SER A 253 35.80 9.76 -13.92
N LEU A 254 34.90 8.93 -14.45
CA LEU A 254 34.78 8.70 -15.89
C LEU A 254 34.45 10.00 -16.64
N THR A 255 33.52 10.79 -16.10
CA THR A 255 33.13 12.08 -16.69
C THR A 255 34.32 13.06 -16.69
N HIS A 256 35.06 13.12 -15.58
CA HIS A 256 36.26 13.96 -15.49
C HIS A 256 37.35 13.52 -16.47
N ALA A 257 37.60 12.22 -16.59
CA ALA A 257 38.59 11.69 -17.53
C ALA A 257 38.19 11.91 -18.99
N ALA A 258 36.90 11.79 -19.33
CA ALA A 258 36.39 12.11 -20.65
C ALA A 258 36.59 13.60 -21.00
N GLU A 259 36.41 14.50 -20.03
CA GLU A 259 36.63 15.94 -20.22
C GLU A 259 38.11 16.30 -20.41
N VAL A 260 39.02 15.65 -19.67
CA VAL A 260 40.48 15.80 -19.84
C VAL A 260 40.92 15.36 -21.25
N LEU A 261 40.41 14.22 -21.72
CA LEU A 261 40.65 13.75 -23.09
C LEU A 261 40.11 14.74 -24.13
N ARG A 262 38.95 15.35 -23.88
CA ARG A 262 38.35 16.36 -24.77
C ARG A 262 39.18 17.65 -24.87
N LYS A 263 39.88 18.02 -23.80
CA LYS A 263 40.75 19.21 -23.73
C LYS A 263 42.14 18.99 -24.32
N GLY A 264 42.46 17.78 -24.76
CA GLY A 264 43.78 17.44 -25.33
C GLY A 264 44.90 17.36 -24.30
N GLU A 265 44.57 17.36 -23.01
CA GLU A 265 45.51 17.14 -21.92
C GLU A 265 45.83 15.64 -21.85
N GLY A 266 47.13 15.29 -21.83
CA GLY A 266 47.65 13.97 -22.18
C GLY A 266 46.95 12.77 -21.53
N SER A 267 46.70 11.74 -22.33
CA SER A 267 45.92 10.54 -22.01
C SER A 267 46.38 9.74 -20.77
N GLU A 268 47.66 9.84 -20.39
CA GLU A 268 48.16 9.23 -19.14
C GLU A 268 47.51 9.85 -17.89
N THR A 269 47.15 11.13 -17.94
CA THR A 269 46.45 11.81 -16.83
C THR A 269 45.02 11.30 -16.70
N ALA A 270 44.30 11.02 -17.79
CA ALA A 270 42.95 10.47 -17.77
C ALA A 270 42.90 9.05 -17.16
N SER A 271 43.85 8.18 -17.52
CA SER A 271 43.97 6.83 -16.93
C SER A 271 44.36 6.90 -15.45
N SER A 272 45.27 7.80 -15.09
CA SER A 272 45.65 8.07 -13.69
C SER A 272 44.48 8.61 -12.86
N ILE A 273 43.61 9.45 -13.43
CA ILE A 273 42.41 9.97 -12.77
C ILE A 273 41.42 8.86 -12.45
N LEU A 274 41.15 7.92 -13.37
CA LEU A 274 40.31 6.75 -13.03
C LEU A 274 40.99 5.83 -12.02
N ALA A 275 42.31 5.73 -12.01
CA ALA A 275 43.08 4.93 -11.06
C ALA A 275 43.24 5.59 -9.67
N ALA A 276 43.14 6.92 -9.58
CA ALA A 276 43.19 7.71 -8.34
C ALA A 276 41.81 8.04 -7.75
N ALA A 277 40.75 7.86 -8.54
CA ALA A 277 39.38 8.15 -8.16
C ALA A 277 38.86 7.33 -6.96
N GLY A 278 38.65 8.02 -5.84
CA GLY A 278 37.84 7.56 -4.71
C GLY A 278 38.54 6.57 -3.78
N SER A 279 38.34 6.74 -2.48
CA SER A 279 38.79 5.78 -1.46
C SER A 279 38.42 4.36 -1.86
N VAL A 280 39.38 3.43 -1.77
CA VAL A 280 39.16 2.00 -1.99
C VAL A 280 37.85 1.59 -1.29
N PRO A 281 36.82 1.11 -2.04
CA PRO A 281 35.58 0.69 -1.41
C PRO A 281 35.90 -0.36 -0.35
N ASP A 282 35.21 -0.31 0.79
CA ASP A 282 35.39 -1.27 1.88
C ASP A 282 35.31 -2.69 1.29
N THR A 283 36.45 -3.38 1.25
CA THR A 283 36.62 -4.66 0.54
C THR A 283 35.84 -5.79 1.21
N SER A 284 35.29 -5.53 2.40
CA SER A 284 34.40 -6.43 3.12
C SER A 284 32.97 -6.48 2.55
N ALA A 285 32.57 -5.51 1.72
CA ALA A 285 31.21 -5.44 1.19
C ALA A 285 31.00 -6.46 0.04
N PRO A 286 29.86 -7.16 -0.01
CA PRO A 286 29.60 -8.20 -1.02
C PRO A 286 29.51 -7.68 -2.46
N TRP A 287 29.31 -6.37 -2.64
CA TRP A 287 29.25 -5.71 -3.94
C TRP A 287 30.59 -5.10 -4.38
N ALA A 288 31.60 -5.04 -3.51
CA ALA A 288 32.88 -4.42 -3.81
C ALA A 288 33.61 -5.03 -5.02
N PRO A 289 33.63 -6.38 -5.21
CA PRO A 289 34.30 -6.98 -6.37
C PRO A 289 33.71 -6.53 -7.72
N ALA A 290 32.38 -6.39 -7.81
CA ALA A 290 31.72 -5.98 -9.05
C ALA A 290 32.03 -4.52 -9.42
N VAL A 291 32.16 -3.63 -8.43
CA VAL A 291 32.53 -2.23 -8.65
C VAL A 291 34.00 -2.11 -9.08
N LEU A 292 34.89 -2.92 -8.50
CA LEU A 292 36.29 -2.99 -8.92
C LEU A 292 36.43 -3.51 -10.36
N GLU A 293 35.71 -4.57 -10.72
CA GLU A 293 35.70 -5.11 -12.08
C GLU A 293 35.20 -4.09 -13.11
N LEU A 294 34.14 -3.33 -12.78
CA LEU A 294 33.64 -2.25 -13.63
C LEU A 294 34.72 -1.19 -13.88
N ARG A 295 35.43 -0.79 -12.83
CA ARG A 295 36.51 0.19 -12.91
C ARG A 295 37.66 -0.30 -13.79
N GLU A 296 38.11 -1.54 -13.60
CA GLU A 296 39.16 -2.16 -14.44
C GLU A 296 38.77 -2.18 -15.92
N LYS A 297 37.53 -2.58 -16.24
CA LYS A 297 37.02 -2.56 -17.61
C LYS A 297 36.98 -1.16 -18.21
N LEU A 298 36.60 -0.15 -17.44
CA LEU A 298 36.60 1.24 -17.91
C LEU A 298 38.01 1.75 -18.21
N VAL A 299 39.00 1.42 -17.37
CA VAL A 299 40.41 1.74 -17.61
C VAL A 299 40.92 1.05 -18.88
N LEU A 300 40.59 -0.22 -19.09
CA LEU A 300 40.96 -0.96 -20.31
C LEU A 300 40.32 -0.36 -21.58
N LEU A 301 39.03 0.01 -21.52
CA LEU A 301 38.35 0.63 -22.66
C LEU A 301 38.95 1.99 -23.03
N LEU A 302 39.32 2.79 -22.03
CA LEU A 302 40.03 4.04 -22.26
C LEU A 302 41.43 3.82 -22.84
N GLY A 303 42.12 2.75 -22.44
CA GLY A 303 43.37 2.30 -23.06
C GLY A 303 43.20 1.87 -24.53
N ALA A 304 42.15 1.10 -24.84
CA ALA A 304 41.87 0.65 -26.21
C ALA A 304 41.44 1.81 -27.15
N ALA A 305 40.73 2.81 -26.62
CA ALA A 305 40.40 4.03 -27.36
C ALA A 305 41.67 4.82 -27.78
N GLN A 306 42.80 4.64 -27.08
CA GLN A 306 44.09 5.27 -27.42
C GLN A 306 44.75 4.60 -28.63
N SER A 307 44.71 3.27 -28.74
CA SER A 307 45.38 2.54 -29.84
C SER A 307 44.68 2.70 -31.18
N GLY A 308 43.35 2.91 -31.18
CA GLY A 308 42.58 3.17 -32.40
C GLY A 308 42.77 4.57 -32.99
N ALA A 309 43.23 5.53 -32.20
CA ALA A 309 43.45 6.92 -32.66
C ALA A 309 44.83 7.14 -33.32
N SER A 310 45.83 6.28 -33.08
CA SER A 310 47.18 6.42 -33.67
C SER A 310 47.36 5.71 -35.02
N GLU A 311 46.44 4.86 -35.46
CA GLU A 311 46.52 4.16 -36.76
C GLU A 311 45.77 4.89 -37.90
N GLY A 312 45.10 6.01 -37.62
CA GLY A 312 44.28 6.76 -38.59
C GLY A 312 44.82 8.12 -39.02
N GLY A 313 46.09 8.45 -38.72
CA GLY A 313 46.74 9.71 -39.08
C GLY A 313 47.65 9.59 -40.29
#